data_AF-A0A2S9YF99-F1
#
_entry.id   AF-A0A2S9YF99-F1
#
_cell.length_a   1.000
_cell.length_b   1.000
_cell.length_c   1.000
_cell.angle_alpha   90.00
_cell.angle_beta   90.00
_cell.angle_gamma   90.00
#
_symmetry.space_group_name_H-M   'P 1'
#
loop_
_entity.id
_entity.type
_entity.pdbx_description
1 polymer ?
#
loop_
_entity_poly.entity_id
_entity_poly.type
_entity_poly.pdbx_seq_one_letter_code
_entity_poly.pdbx_strand_id
1 'polypeptide(L)'
;MPVSMFRLARRSCVLGLLAGFTSAVGLGCVFYVEDTQCGPNAYDYRGACYCEEGYDGDDPAGSGCAPVMSVRVTDDCDDGDDVGWKLFSDNRDWTWPSGTAVYVTPGLGYDGLETIICDIDEWVCFGAETDGGLVYGVGLDNSEPCDDCCYPCESRELDLGYLTCN
;
A
#
# COMPACT_ATOMS: atom_id res chain seq x y z
N MET A 1 -0.76 -13.62 -24.72
CA MET A 1 -0.87 -15.04 -24.32
C MET A 1 -0.09 -15.23 -23.03
N PRO A 2 -0.73 -15.24 -21.85
CA PRO A 2 -0.09 -15.78 -20.66
C PRO A 2 -0.53 -17.23 -20.47
N VAL A 3 0.46 -18.07 -20.20
CA VAL A 3 0.28 -19.49 -19.92
C VAL A 3 -0.30 -19.61 -18.52
N SER A 4 -1.57 -20.00 -18.44
CA SER A 4 -2.22 -20.41 -17.20
C SER A 4 -1.43 -21.60 -16.64
N MET A 5 -0.62 -21.35 -15.61
CA MET A 5 -0.07 -22.41 -14.77
C MET A 5 -1.20 -22.94 -13.89
N PHE A 6 -2.01 -23.84 -14.46
CA PHE A 6 -2.77 -24.80 -13.67
C PHE A 6 -1.76 -25.62 -12.87
N ARG A 7 -1.54 -25.26 -11.59
CA ARG A 7 -0.87 -26.16 -10.65
C ARG A 7 -1.72 -27.43 -10.58
N LEU A 8 -1.11 -28.56 -10.96
CA LEU A 8 -1.75 -29.87 -11.00
C LEU A 8 -2.30 -30.21 -9.62
N ALA A 9 -3.63 -30.35 -9.52
CA ALA A 9 -4.30 -30.96 -8.38
C ALA A 9 -3.61 -32.29 -8.01
N ARG A 10 -3.03 -32.36 -6.81
CA ARG A 10 -2.34 -33.56 -6.33
C ARG A 10 -3.39 -34.61 -5.95
N ARG A 11 -3.55 -35.64 -6.79
CA ARG A 11 -4.44 -36.78 -6.52
C ARG A 11 -3.88 -37.64 -5.38
N SER A 12 -4.50 -37.60 -4.20
CA SER A 12 -4.35 -38.67 -3.21
C SER A 12 -5.63 -39.51 -3.16
N CYS A 13 -5.62 -40.66 -3.84
CA CYS A 13 -6.63 -41.69 -3.67
C CYS A 13 -6.32 -42.48 -2.39
N VAL A 14 -7.12 -42.30 -1.33
CA VAL A 14 -7.03 -43.16 -0.14
C VAL A 14 -7.77 -44.47 -0.42
N LEU A 15 -7.04 -45.59 -0.41
CA LEU A 15 -7.62 -46.93 -0.51
C LEU A 15 -8.31 -47.27 0.82
N GLY A 16 -9.64 -47.15 0.89
CA GLY A 16 -10.43 -47.64 2.02
C GLY A 16 -10.56 -49.17 1.96
N LEU A 17 -9.74 -49.90 2.71
CA LEU A 17 -9.91 -51.35 2.95
C LEU A 17 -11.01 -51.56 3.99
N LEU A 18 -12.27 -51.65 3.54
CA LEU A 18 -13.37 -52.18 4.35
C LEU A 18 -13.43 -53.69 4.20
N ALA A 19 -13.04 -54.41 5.26
CA ALA A 19 -13.24 -55.85 5.37
C ALA A 19 -14.71 -56.13 5.75
N GLY A 20 -15.46 -56.75 4.85
CA GLY A 20 -16.71 -57.43 5.19
C GLY A 20 -17.89 -57.15 4.24
N PHE A 21 -18.15 -58.13 3.37
CA PHE A 21 -19.42 -58.41 2.67
C PHE A 21 -19.89 -57.43 1.57
N THR A 22 -19.91 -57.96 0.34
CA THR A 22 -20.41 -57.38 -0.94
C THR A 22 -19.75 -56.05 -1.37
N SER A 23 -18.59 -56.18 -2.01
CA SER A 23 -17.69 -55.06 -2.36
C SER A 23 -18.14 -54.28 -3.60
N ALA A 24 -18.99 -53.26 -3.43
CA ALA A 24 -19.04 -52.14 -4.37
C ALA A 24 -17.92 -51.16 -3.99
N VAL A 25 -16.76 -51.27 -4.63
CA VAL A 25 -15.64 -50.33 -4.43
C VAL A 25 -15.94 -49.07 -5.23
N GLY A 26 -16.63 -48.11 -4.62
CA GLY A 26 -16.79 -46.78 -5.19
C GLY A 26 -15.45 -46.04 -5.15
N LEU A 27 -14.83 -45.84 -6.30
CA LEU A 27 -13.69 -44.92 -6.46
C LEU A 27 -14.21 -43.48 -6.32
N GLY A 28 -14.40 -43.03 -5.09
CA GLY A 28 -14.65 -41.63 -4.79
C GLY A 28 -13.33 -40.87 -4.83
N CYS A 29 -13.10 -40.08 -5.87
CA CYS A 29 -12.06 -39.05 -5.84
C CYS A 29 -12.58 -37.89 -4.99
N VAL A 30 -11.98 -37.65 -3.83
CA VAL A 30 -12.16 -36.38 -3.12
C VAL A 30 -11.24 -35.37 -3.79
N PHE A 31 -11.83 -34.38 -4.47
CA PHE A 31 -11.09 -33.20 -4.91
C PHE A 31 -10.93 -32.30 -3.68
N TYR A 32 -9.70 -32.17 -3.18
CA TYR A 32 -9.36 -31.04 -2.33
C TYR A 32 -9.05 -29.88 -3.27
N VAL A 33 -9.84 -28.81 -3.17
CA VAL A 33 -9.39 -27.51 -3.69
C VAL A 33 -8.26 -27.12 -2.75
N GLU A 34 -7.04 -26.96 -3.27
CA GLU A 34 -5.99 -26.32 -2.47
C GLU A 34 -6.49 -24.90 -2.20
N ASP A 35 -6.74 -24.58 -0.93
CA ASP A 35 -7.12 -23.22 -0.55
C ASP A 35 -6.04 -22.27 -1.07
N THR A 36 -6.43 -21.30 -1.90
CA THR A 36 -5.50 -20.29 -2.38
C THR A 36 -4.99 -19.51 -1.17
N GLN A 37 -3.70 -19.63 -0.89
CA GLN A 37 -3.05 -18.88 0.18
C GLN A 37 -2.68 -17.50 -0.35
N CYS A 38 -3.50 -16.52 -0.01
CA CYS A 38 -3.22 -15.12 -0.29
C CYS A 38 -2.18 -14.56 0.69
N GLY A 39 -1.49 -13.50 0.25
CA GLY A 39 -0.57 -12.76 1.10
C GLY A 39 -1.28 -12.04 2.25
N PRO A 40 -0.53 -11.39 3.16
CA PRO A 40 -1.13 -10.51 4.16
C PRO A 40 -1.92 -9.38 3.47
N ASN A 41 -2.99 -8.93 4.12
CA ASN A 41 -3.89 -7.88 3.64
C ASN A 41 -4.59 -8.22 2.31
N ALA A 42 -4.80 -9.51 2.06
CA ALA A 42 -5.55 -10.02 0.91
C ALA A 42 -6.48 -11.16 1.32
N TYR A 43 -7.62 -11.26 0.63
CA TYR A 43 -8.59 -12.34 0.82
C TYR A 43 -8.73 -13.19 -0.44
N ASP A 44 -9.00 -14.49 -0.25
CA ASP A 44 -9.40 -15.37 -1.36
C ASP A 44 -10.86 -15.12 -1.72
N TYR A 45 -11.12 -14.98 -3.02
CA TYR A 45 -12.44 -15.08 -3.57
C TYR A 45 -12.42 -15.93 -4.84
N ARG A 46 -12.97 -17.14 -4.75
CA ARG A 46 -13.10 -18.11 -5.86
C ARG A 46 -11.74 -18.55 -6.43
N GLY A 47 -10.74 -18.71 -5.59
CA GLY A 47 -9.41 -19.17 -5.99
C GLY A 47 -8.50 -18.07 -6.53
N ALA A 48 -8.88 -16.80 -6.38
CA ALA A 48 -8.08 -15.64 -6.72
C ALA A 48 -7.94 -14.72 -5.50
N CYS A 49 -6.78 -14.08 -5.37
CA CYS A 49 -6.50 -13.16 -4.28
C CYS A 49 -6.86 -11.72 -4.66
N TYR A 50 -7.45 -11.00 -3.71
CA TYR A 50 -7.83 -9.61 -3.82
C TYR A 50 -7.35 -8.85 -2.60
N CYS A 51 -6.81 -7.65 -2.79
CA CYS A 51 -6.41 -6.81 -1.67
C CYS A 51 -7.62 -6.37 -0.83
N GLU A 52 -7.40 -6.27 0.47
CA GLU A 52 -8.35 -5.67 1.41
C GLU A 52 -8.54 -4.18 1.12
N GLU A 53 -9.60 -3.60 1.67
CA GLU A 53 -9.85 -2.17 1.53
C GLU A 53 -8.67 -1.34 2.06
N GLY A 54 -8.23 -0.37 1.26
CA GLY A 54 -7.11 0.48 1.60
C GLY A 54 -5.73 -0.19 1.42
N TYR A 55 -5.66 -1.29 0.68
CA TYR A 55 -4.43 -1.88 0.18
C TYR A 55 -4.51 -2.09 -1.34
N ASP A 56 -3.35 -2.06 -2.01
CA ASP A 56 -3.25 -2.27 -3.46
C ASP A 56 -1.99 -3.06 -3.83
N GLY A 57 -1.96 -3.70 -5.00
CA GLY A 57 -0.80 -4.48 -5.44
C GLY A 57 -1.08 -5.40 -6.63
N ASP A 58 -0.04 -5.65 -7.42
CA ASP A 58 -0.13 -6.44 -8.66
C ASP A 58 -0.03 -7.97 -8.43
N ASP A 59 0.48 -8.42 -7.27
CA ASP A 59 0.62 -9.84 -6.92
C ASP A 59 0.08 -10.15 -5.51
N PRO A 60 -1.25 -10.14 -5.32
CA PRO A 60 -1.90 -10.41 -4.03
C PRO A 60 -1.75 -11.87 -3.55
N ALA A 61 -1.25 -12.76 -4.41
CA ALA A 61 -0.96 -14.16 -4.08
C ALA A 61 0.48 -14.39 -3.58
N GLY A 62 1.37 -13.39 -3.73
CA GLY A 62 2.80 -13.49 -3.45
C GLY A 62 3.33 -12.33 -2.63
N SER A 63 3.94 -11.34 -3.30
CA SER A 63 4.61 -10.18 -2.70
C SER A 63 3.72 -9.26 -1.84
N GLY A 64 2.41 -9.48 -1.86
CA GLY A 64 1.46 -8.89 -0.92
C GLY A 64 0.78 -7.64 -1.44
N CYS A 65 -0.19 -7.16 -0.66
CA CYS A 65 -0.86 -5.89 -0.88
C CYS A 65 -0.24 -4.83 0.02
N ALA A 66 0.14 -3.70 -0.58
CA ALA A 66 0.79 -2.57 0.04
C ALA A 66 -0.25 -1.57 0.56
N PRO A 67 -0.05 -0.93 1.72
CA PRO A 67 -0.96 0.08 2.23
C PRO A 67 -1.14 1.25 1.25
N VAL A 68 -2.40 1.66 1.07
CA VAL A 68 -2.78 2.90 0.40
C VAL A 68 -2.98 3.95 1.49
N MET A 69 -2.11 4.95 1.53
CA MET A 69 -2.16 6.05 2.49
C MET A 69 -2.60 7.33 1.80
N SER A 70 -3.61 8.00 2.34
CA SER A 70 -4.03 9.34 1.89
C SER A 70 -3.39 10.38 2.80
N VAL A 71 -2.84 11.45 2.23
CA VAL A 71 -2.17 12.51 2.96
C VAL A 71 -2.90 13.82 2.71
N ARG A 72 -3.26 14.51 3.79
CA ARG A 72 -3.84 15.84 3.78
C ARG A 72 -2.81 16.86 4.27
N VAL A 73 -2.72 17.98 3.57
CA VAL A 73 -1.96 19.15 3.97
C VAL A 73 -2.78 20.41 3.70
N THR A 74 -2.74 21.38 4.61
CA THR A 74 -3.46 22.64 4.45
C THR A 74 -2.48 23.79 4.60
N ASP A 75 -2.40 24.64 3.58
CA ASP A 75 -1.69 25.91 3.66
C ASP A 75 -2.52 26.89 4.51
N ASP A 76 -1.97 27.37 5.61
CA ASP A 76 -2.58 28.36 6.51
C ASP A 76 -1.71 29.62 6.62
N CYS A 77 -0.71 29.75 5.75
CA CYS A 77 0.18 30.90 5.73
C CYS A 77 -0.27 31.90 4.66
N ASP A 78 -0.86 33.02 5.09
CA ASP A 78 -1.27 34.12 4.19
C ASP A 78 -0.05 35.01 3.81
N ASP A 79 0.96 34.41 3.17
CA ASP A 79 2.14 35.09 2.63
C ASP A 79 2.04 35.40 1.12
N GLY A 80 1.03 34.83 0.46
CA GLY A 80 0.74 35.02 -0.96
C GLY A 80 1.39 33.99 -1.88
N ASP A 81 2.08 33.00 -1.33
CA ASP A 81 2.66 31.87 -2.06
C ASP A 81 1.85 30.58 -1.79
N ASP A 82 1.80 29.69 -2.78
CA ASP A 82 1.34 28.32 -2.53
C ASP A 82 2.50 27.47 -1.97
N VAL A 83 2.17 26.41 -1.25
CA VAL A 83 3.17 25.51 -0.68
C VAL A 83 3.42 24.34 -1.62
N GLY A 84 4.66 24.19 -2.07
CA GLY A 84 5.15 23.00 -2.74
C GLY A 84 5.50 21.92 -1.71
N TRP A 85 5.10 20.67 -1.92
CA TRP A 85 5.36 19.60 -0.97
C TRP A 85 5.61 18.23 -1.61
N LYS A 86 6.31 17.39 -0.86
CA LYS A 86 6.69 16.02 -1.24
C LYS A 86 6.69 15.09 -0.03
N LEU A 87 6.68 13.81 -0.35
CA LEU A 87 6.86 12.71 0.59
C LEU A 87 8.09 11.92 0.19
N PHE A 88 8.85 11.47 1.18
CA PHE A 88 10.09 10.73 1.03
C PHE A 88 10.01 9.41 1.76
N SER A 89 10.50 8.37 1.12
CA SER A 89 10.74 7.10 1.79
C SER A 89 11.95 7.19 2.71
N ASP A 90 11.88 6.58 3.89
CA ASP A 90 13.02 6.41 4.79
C ASP A 90 13.92 5.21 4.42
N ASN A 91 13.37 4.21 3.72
CA ASN A 91 14.00 2.90 3.57
C ASN A 91 14.35 2.55 2.11
N ARG A 92 13.96 3.38 1.14
CA ARG A 92 14.33 3.25 -0.28
C ARG A 92 14.49 4.62 -0.95
N ASP A 93 15.16 4.66 -2.09
CA ASP A 93 15.31 5.86 -2.90
C ASP A 93 14.02 6.13 -3.68
N TRP A 94 12.99 6.60 -2.97
CA TRP A 94 11.67 6.84 -3.52
C TRP A 94 11.04 8.11 -2.97
N THR A 95 10.31 8.80 -3.84
CA THR A 95 9.64 10.06 -3.54
C THR A 95 8.27 10.12 -4.18
N TRP A 96 7.34 10.83 -3.53
CA TRP A 96 6.03 11.15 -4.07
C TRP A 96 5.83 12.67 -4.12
N PRO A 97 5.51 13.23 -5.29
CA PRO A 97 5.56 12.56 -6.59
C PRO A 97 7.03 12.28 -6.98
N SER A 98 7.24 11.32 -7.87
CA SER A 98 8.59 10.86 -8.24
C SER A 98 9.37 11.91 -9.03
N GLY A 99 10.70 11.91 -8.88
CA GLY A 99 11.60 12.75 -9.67
C GLY A 99 11.55 14.20 -9.23
N THR A 100 11.52 15.13 -10.20
CA THR A 100 11.52 16.59 -9.95
C THR A 100 10.11 17.18 -9.83
N ALA A 101 9.07 16.34 -9.83
CA ALA A 101 7.71 16.81 -9.61
C ALA A 101 7.51 17.20 -8.14
N VAL A 102 6.54 18.08 -7.90
CA VAL A 102 6.18 18.62 -6.59
C VAL A 102 4.65 18.73 -6.54
N TYR A 103 4.03 18.33 -5.43
CA TYR A 103 2.61 18.62 -5.19
C TYR A 103 2.49 20.08 -4.76
N VAL A 104 1.38 20.74 -5.09
CA VAL A 104 1.16 22.15 -4.72
C VAL A 104 -0.17 22.24 -3.99
N THR A 105 -0.23 23.01 -2.90
CA THR A 105 -1.48 23.28 -2.20
C THR A 105 -2.49 23.98 -3.13
N PRO A 106 -3.79 23.72 -2.97
CA PRO A 106 -4.82 24.32 -3.83
C PRO A 106 -5.10 25.81 -3.53
N GLY A 107 -4.37 26.39 -2.57
CA GLY A 107 -4.50 27.76 -2.07
C GLY A 107 -4.82 27.83 -0.58
N LEU A 108 -4.72 29.04 -0.02
CA LEU A 108 -4.89 29.35 1.40
C LEU A 108 -6.19 28.77 2.00
N GLY A 109 -6.05 27.98 3.06
CA GLY A 109 -7.11 27.38 3.85
C GLY A 109 -7.82 26.20 3.19
N TYR A 110 -7.32 25.72 2.05
CA TYR A 110 -7.89 24.55 1.35
C TYR A 110 -7.00 23.32 1.49
N ASP A 111 -7.65 22.17 1.67
CA ASP A 111 -6.99 20.89 1.85
C ASP A 111 -6.43 20.38 0.51
N GLY A 112 -5.12 20.25 0.44
CA GLY A 112 -4.44 19.41 -0.55
C GLY A 112 -4.53 17.95 -0.12
N LEU A 113 -4.96 17.07 -1.02
CA LEU A 113 -5.14 15.64 -0.77
C LEU A 113 -4.43 14.82 -1.83
N GLU A 114 -3.52 13.95 -1.41
CA GLU A 114 -2.85 13.00 -2.29
C GLU A 114 -2.94 11.59 -1.73
N THR A 115 -2.86 10.60 -2.61
CA THR A 115 -2.87 9.19 -2.22
C THR A 115 -1.63 8.50 -2.74
N ILE A 116 -0.96 7.78 -1.85
CA ILE A 116 0.28 7.07 -2.14
C ILE A 116 0.14 5.59 -1.79
N ILE A 117 0.93 4.77 -2.46
CA ILE A 117 1.17 3.38 -2.09
C ILE A 117 2.61 3.32 -1.57
N CYS A 118 2.78 2.80 -0.36
CA CYS A 118 4.06 2.64 0.31
C CYS A 118 4.22 1.20 0.82
N ASP A 119 5.45 0.79 1.13
CA ASP A 119 5.79 -0.54 1.57
C ASP A 119 5.42 -0.74 3.06
N ILE A 120 5.11 -1.99 3.42
CA ILE A 120 4.86 -2.33 4.83
C ILE A 120 6.11 -2.04 5.65
N ASP A 121 5.92 -1.47 6.85
CA ASP A 121 6.97 -1.03 7.77
C ASP A 121 7.87 0.11 7.23
N GLU A 122 7.50 0.75 6.11
CA GLU A 122 8.15 1.97 5.60
C GLU A 122 7.73 3.19 6.42
N TRP A 123 8.64 4.13 6.64
CA TRP A 123 8.29 5.46 7.11
C TRP A 123 8.28 6.45 5.95
N VAL A 124 7.27 7.31 5.97
CA VAL A 124 7.05 8.34 4.97
C VAL A 124 7.30 9.70 5.63
N CYS A 125 8.35 10.38 5.20
CA CYS A 125 8.76 11.68 5.70
C CYS A 125 8.16 12.80 4.85
N PHE A 126 7.56 13.80 5.50
CA PHE A 126 6.99 14.97 4.85
C PHE A 126 8.00 16.11 4.75
N GLY A 127 8.05 16.77 3.60
CA GLY A 127 8.81 18.00 3.39
C GLY A 127 8.10 18.95 2.44
N ALA A 128 8.19 20.24 2.73
CA ALA A 128 7.53 21.27 1.92
C ALA A 128 8.26 22.61 1.99
N GLU A 129 8.08 23.43 0.96
CA GLU A 129 8.69 24.76 0.85
C GLU A 129 7.76 25.75 0.12
N THR A 130 7.89 27.04 0.41
CA THR A 130 7.26 28.13 -0.36
C THR A 130 8.28 28.85 -1.24
N ASP A 131 7.82 29.53 -2.29
CA ASP A 131 8.67 30.40 -3.12
C ASP A 131 9.31 31.54 -2.28
N GLY A 132 8.62 31.98 -1.22
CA GLY A 132 9.13 32.91 -0.21
C GLY A 132 10.23 32.37 0.71
N GLY A 133 10.54 31.07 0.63
CA GLY A 133 11.65 30.43 1.33
C GLY A 133 11.31 29.89 2.72
N LEU A 134 10.03 29.72 3.04
CA LEU A 134 9.61 28.94 4.22
C LEU A 134 9.88 27.46 3.96
N VAL A 135 10.31 26.74 4.99
CA VAL A 135 10.60 25.30 4.91
C VAL A 135 9.89 24.56 6.03
N TYR A 136 9.23 23.46 5.69
CA TYR A 136 8.51 22.58 6.60
C TYR A 136 9.04 21.15 6.50
N GLY A 137 9.05 20.44 7.62
CA GLY A 137 9.52 19.06 7.68
C GLY A 137 10.96 18.92 7.20
N VAL A 138 11.20 18.02 6.25
CA VAL A 138 12.53 17.78 5.67
C VAL A 138 12.87 18.64 4.45
N GLY A 139 11.98 19.56 4.05
CA GLY A 139 12.10 20.35 2.82
C GLY A 139 11.87 19.55 1.53
N LEU A 140 11.92 20.22 0.38
CA LEU A 140 11.64 19.61 -0.94
C LEU A 140 12.75 18.68 -1.43
N ASP A 141 13.93 18.78 -0.82
CA ASP A 141 15.11 17.98 -1.14
C ASP A 141 15.47 16.94 -0.06
N ASN A 142 14.64 16.79 0.99
CA ASN A 142 14.89 15.89 2.12
C ASN A 142 16.24 16.14 2.83
N SER A 143 16.59 17.42 2.99
CA SER A 143 17.87 17.86 3.54
C SER A 143 17.76 18.48 4.93
N GLU A 144 16.57 18.93 5.33
CA GLU A 144 16.39 19.58 6.63
C GLU A 144 16.29 18.56 7.77
N PRO A 145 16.94 18.84 8.91
CA PRO A 145 16.82 17.97 10.09
C PRO A 145 15.43 18.11 10.69
N CYS A 146 14.75 16.98 10.87
CA CYS A 146 13.42 16.97 11.48
C CYS A 146 13.16 15.63 12.18
N ASP A 147 12.78 15.70 13.46
CA ASP A 147 12.61 14.52 14.31
C ASP A 147 11.18 13.94 14.27
N ASP A 148 10.17 14.76 13.96
CA ASP A 148 8.74 14.41 14.09
C ASP A 148 7.93 14.62 12.78
N CYS A 149 8.56 14.48 11.61
CA CYS A 149 7.88 14.62 10.29
C CYS A 149 7.80 13.31 9.49
N CYS A 150 8.23 12.19 10.07
CA CYS A 150 8.11 10.86 9.46
C CYS A 150 7.01 10.06 10.13
N TYR A 151 6.18 9.40 9.32
CA TYR A 151 5.01 8.67 9.78
C TYR A 151 5.04 7.24 9.26
N PRO A 152 4.55 6.25 10.03
CA PRO A 152 4.47 4.87 9.54
C PRO A 152 3.50 4.79 8.36
N CYS A 153 3.89 4.04 7.33
CA CYS A 153 3.05 3.69 6.20
C CYS A 153 1.90 2.77 6.66
N GLU A 154 0.68 3.30 6.63
CA GLU A 154 -0.52 2.60 7.08
C GLU A 154 -1.70 2.92 6.17
N SER A 155 -2.68 2.01 6.15
CA SER A 155 -3.94 2.22 5.43
C SER A 155 -4.84 3.20 6.20
N ARG A 156 -4.54 4.49 6.06
CA ARG A 156 -5.29 5.56 6.72
C ARG A 156 -5.13 6.89 5.99
N GLU A 157 -5.93 7.84 6.44
CA GLU A 157 -5.68 9.25 6.18
C GLU A 157 -4.69 9.79 7.22
N LEU A 158 -3.63 10.44 6.75
CA LEU A 158 -2.67 11.19 7.54
C LEU A 158 -2.95 12.68 7.35
N ASP A 159 -3.35 13.32 8.43
CA ASP A 159 -3.48 14.77 8.50
C ASP A 159 -2.16 15.37 8.98
N LEU A 160 -1.46 16.08 8.11
CA LEU A 160 -0.22 16.79 8.44
C LEU A 160 -0.50 18.14 9.13
N GLY A 161 -1.76 18.55 9.19
CA GLY A 161 -2.20 19.79 9.81
C GLY A 161 -1.98 21.02 8.93
N TYR A 162 -1.88 22.16 9.61
CA TYR A 162 -1.80 23.49 9.01
C TYR A 162 -0.36 23.96 8.91
N LEU A 163 0.06 24.35 7.71
CA LEU A 163 1.36 24.96 7.46
C LEU A 163 1.26 26.45 7.75
N THR A 164 1.73 26.87 8.93
CA THR A 164 1.71 28.26 9.39
C THR A 164 3.04 28.96 9.12
N CYS A 165 3.07 30.29 8.99
CA CYS A 165 4.27 31.07 8.65
C CYS A 165 5.43 31.13 9.68
N ASN A 166 5.59 30.15 10.58
CA ASN A 166 6.51 30.20 11.74
C ASN A 166 7.64 29.18 11.68
#